data_AF-B0RFU9-F1
#
_entry.id   AF-B0RFU9-F1
#
_cell.length_a   1.000
_cell.length_b   1.000
_cell.length_c   1.000
_cell.angle_alpha   90.00
_cell.angle_beta   90.00
_cell.angle_gamma   90.00
#
_symmetry.space_group_name_H-M   'P 1'
#
loop_
_entity.id
_entity.type
_entity.pdbx_description
1 polymer ?
#
loop_
_entity_poly.entity_id
_entity_poly.type
_entity_poly.pdbx_seq_one_letter_code
_entity_poly.pdbx_strand_id
1 'polypeptide(L)'
;MATRHGIGSRVPESEIAAMDADPPAWLAQSRANATGKRPVWVQLTCEVCGFTEAVRPKKWWPEFSYLSCERHSPDELPEPALGLARREVDGIGSRFVGVADERA
;
A
#
# COMPACT_ATOMS: atom_id res chain seq x y z
N MET A 1 -23.27 -1.28 0.52
CA MET A 1 -23.77 -2.64 0.24
C MET A 1 -25.03 -2.94 1.04
N ALA A 2 -24.99 -2.93 2.38
CA ALA A 2 -26.17 -3.17 3.24
C ALA A 2 -27.41 -2.34 2.87
N THR A 3 -27.29 -1.01 2.72
CA THR A 3 -28.41 -0.12 2.35
C THR A 3 -29.00 -0.43 0.97
N ARG A 4 -28.20 -0.94 0.03
CA ARG A 4 -28.69 -1.34 -1.31
C ARG A 4 -29.49 -2.64 -1.27
N HIS A 5 -29.33 -3.44 -0.23
CA HIS A 5 -30.07 -4.69 0.00
C HIS A 5 -31.17 -4.51 1.06
N GLY A 6 -31.63 -3.28 1.30
CA GLY A 6 -32.78 -2.99 2.16
C GLY A 6 -32.49 -2.99 3.66
N ILE A 7 -31.23 -3.11 4.08
CA ILE A 7 -30.87 -3.05 5.50
C ILE A 7 -30.88 -1.60 5.97
N GLY A 8 -31.79 -1.30 6.89
CA GLY A 8 -31.94 0.01 7.52
C GLY A 8 -30.78 0.37 8.46
N SER A 9 -30.77 1.61 8.95
CA SER A 9 -29.75 2.10 9.90
C SER A 9 -29.88 1.51 11.31
N ARG A 10 -31.03 0.89 11.61
CA ARG A 10 -31.31 0.17 12.86
C ARG A 10 -31.83 -1.21 12.49
N VAL A 11 -31.10 -2.23 12.90
CA VAL A 11 -31.43 -3.64 12.69
C VAL A 11 -31.39 -4.29 14.07
N PRO A 12 -32.41 -5.09 14.45
CA PRO A 12 -32.39 -5.81 15.71
C PRO A 12 -31.25 -6.85 15.71
N GLU A 13 -30.65 -7.06 16.87
CA GLU A 13 -29.52 -7.99 17.03
C GLU A 13 -29.86 -9.42 16.58
N SER A 14 -31.10 -9.85 16.77
CA SER A 14 -31.60 -11.15 16.32
C SER A 14 -31.57 -11.33 14.80
N GLU A 15 -31.84 -10.26 14.04
CA GLU A 15 -31.81 -10.29 12.58
C GLU A 15 -30.36 -10.31 12.07
N ILE A 16 -29.45 -9.61 12.75
CA ILE A 16 -28.02 -9.73 12.47
C ILE A 16 -27.53 -11.17 12.72
N ALA A 17 -27.91 -11.78 13.84
CA ALA A 17 -27.53 -13.15 14.17
C ALA A 17 -28.09 -14.16 13.14
N ALA A 18 -29.31 -13.96 12.65
CA ALA A 18 -29.89 -14.78 11.59
C ALA A 18 -29.14 -14.65 10.26
N MET A 19 -28.77 -13.43 9.89
CA MET A 19 -27.94 -13.15 8.70
C MET A 19 -26.51 -13.68 8.83
N ASP A 20 -26.01 -13.86 10.05
CA ASP A 20 -24.71 -14.48 10.30
C ASP A 20 -24.78 -16.00 10.20
N ALA A 21 -25.86 -16.61 10.70
CA ALA A 21 -26.09 -18.05 10.65
C ALA A 21 -26.44 -18.55 9.24
N ASP A 22 -27.24 -17.79 8.49
CA ASP A 22 -27.61 -18.10 7.10
C ASP A 22 -27.39 -16.86 6.21
N PRO A 23 -26.13 -16.63 5.78
CA PRO A 23 -25.79 -15.40 5.08
C PRO A 23 -26.39 -15.37 3.68
N PRO A 24 -27.12 -14.30 3.31
CA PRO A 24 -27.58 -14.14 1.94
C PRO A 24 -26.39 -14.05 0.98
N ALA A 25 -26.58 -14.48 -0.27
CA ALA A 25 -25.51 -14.64 -1.25
C ALA A 25 -24.64 -13.38 -1.42
N TRP A 26 -25.23 -12.18 -1.37
CA TRP A 26 -24.49 -10.92 -1.47
C TRP A 26 -23.60 -10.66 -0.25
N LEU A 27 -24.02 -11.07 0.95
CA LEU A 27 -23.25 -10.94 2.19
C LEU A 27 -22.11 -11.95 2.21
N ALA A 28 -22.40 -13.21 1.83
CA ALA A 28 -21.39 -14.25 1.68
C ALA A 28 -20.31 -13.84 0.65
N GLN A 29 -20.72 -13.31 -0.52
CA GLN A 29 -19.81 -12.78 -1.53
C GLN A 29 -19.02 -11.57 -1.02
N SER A 30 -19.67 -10.64 -0.31
CA SER A 30 -19.00 -9.48 0.27
C SER A 30 -17.95 -9.90 1.32
N ARG A 31 -18.21 -10.95 2.09
CA ARG A 31 -17.27 -11.53 3.06
C ARG A 31 -16.12 -12.25 2.38
N ALA A 32 -16.39 -13.04 1.35
CA ALA A 32 -15.35 -13.66 0.53
C ALA A 32 -14.45 -12.60 -0.13
N ASN A 33 -15.04 -11.47 -0.55
CA ASN A 33 -14.33 -10.31 -1.10
C ASN A 33 -13.71 -9.41 -0.03
N ALA A 34 -14.02 -9.62 1.25
CA ALA A 34 -13.39 -8.94 2.36
C ALA A 34 -11.98 -9.50 2.58
N THR A 35 -11.16 -9.48 1.53
CA THR A 35 -9.71 -9.35 1.66
C THR A 35 -9.44 -7.94 2.16
N GLY A 36 -9.82 -7.65 3.40
CA GLY A 36 -9.45 -6.43 4.09
C GLY A 36 -7.94 -6.45 4.21
N LYS A 37 -7.24 -5.99 3.17
CA LYS A 37 -5.83 -5.66 3.25
C LYS A 37 -5.78 -4.58 4.32
N ARG A 38 -5.45 -4.97 5.55
CA ARG A 38 -4.92 -4.06 6.58
C ARG A 38 -4.05 -3.07 5.81
N PRO A 39 -4.19 -1.74 6.02
CA PRO A 39 -3.33 -0.81 5.32
C PRO A 39 -1.90 -1.30 5.51
N VAL A 40 -1.29 -1.77 4.41
CA VAL A 40 0.05 -2.33 4.43
C VAL A 40 0.93 -1.10 4.55
N TRP A 41 1.13 -0.63 5.78
CA TRP A 41 2.11 0.39 6.04
C TRP A 41 3.48 -0.24 5.79
N VAL A 42 4.29 0.40 4.98
CA VAL A 42 5.70 0.05 4.82
C VAL A 42 6.52 1.13 5.50
N GLN A 43 7.67 0.74 6.02
CA GLN A 43 8.66 1.68 6.55
C GLN A 43 9.65 2.00 5.43
N LEU A 44 9.64 3.25 4.96
CA LEU A 44 10.72 3.77 4.12
C LEU A 44 11.92 4.06 5.02
N THR A 45 13.12 3.79 4.55
CA THR A 45 14.38 4.11 5.25
C THR A 45 15.34 4.74 4.26
N CYS A 46 15.91 5.89 4.60
CA CYS A 46 16.92 6.54 3.78
C CYS A 46 18.23 5.79 3.95
N GLU A 47 18.78 5.28 2.85
CA GLU A 47 20.02 4.48 2.87
C GLU A 47 21.26 5.31 3.23
N VAL A 48 21.18 6.65 3.15
CA VAL A 48 22.29 7.56 3.47
C VAL A 48 22.33 7.93 4.95
N CYS A 49 21.18 8.29 5.55
CA CYS A 49 21.13 8.84 6.91
C CYS A 49 20.23 8.08 7.89
N GLY A 50 19.56 7.02 7.44
CA GLY A 50 18.67 6.21 8.28
C GLY A 50 17.34 6.87 8.67
N PHE A 51 17.00 8.04 8.12
CA PHE A 51 15.68 8.64 8.33
C PHE A 51 14.57 7.70 7.88
N THR A 52 13.51 7.54 8.66
CA THR A 52 12.41 6.61 8.34
C THR A 52 11.05 7.29 8.25
N GLU A 53 10.18 6.78 7.39
CA GLU A 53 8.79 7.23 7.27
C GLU A 53 7.85 6.04 7.05
N ALA A 54 6.81 5.93 7.87
CA ALA A 54 5.76 4.92 7.69
C ALA A 54 4.70 5.43 6.70
N VAL A 55 4.52 4.74 5.59
CA VAL A 55 3.67 5.19 4.48
C VAL A 55 2.83 4.04 3.93
N ARG A 56 1.74 4.39 3.25
CA ARG A 56 0.97 3.43 2.48
C ARG A 56 1.51 3.36 1.04
N PRO A 57 2.05 2.20 0.58
CA PRO A 57 2.51 2.03 -0.79
C PRO A 57 1.41 2.34 -1.79
N LYS A 58 1.80 3.00 -2.87
CA LYS A 58 0.91 3.23 -4.01
C LYS A 58 1.10 2.12 -5.03
N LYS A 59 0.02 1.74 -5.72
CA LYS A 59 0.03 0.67 -6.72
C LYS A 59 1.04 0.92 -7.86
N TRP A 60 1.38 2.17 -8.13
CA TRP A 60 2.28 2.56 -9.22
C TRP A 60 3.76 2.54 -8.83
N TRP A 61 4.10 2.35 -7.55
CA TRP A 61 5.50 2.27 -7.12
C TRP A 61 6.18 1.08 -7.78
N PRO A 62 7.37 1.28 -8.39
CA PRO A 62 8.19 0.17 -8.83
C PRO A 62 8.83 -0.54 -7.64
N GLU A 63 9.58 -1.59 -7.93
CA GLU A 63 10.53 -2.15 -6.98
C GLU A 63 11.72 -1.19 -6.87
N PHE A 64 11.99 -0.70 -5.66
CA PHE A 64 13.10 0.23 -5.44
C PHE A 64 14.37 -0.56 -5.13
N SER A 65 15.46 -0.22 -5.81
CA SER A 65 16.81 -0.64 -5.46
C SER A 65 17.30 0.10 -4.22
N TYR A 66 16.98 1.40 -4.12
CA TYR A 66 17.37 2.25 -3.00
C TYR A 66 16.33 3.35 -2.73
N LEU A 67 16.41 3.94 -1.53
CA LEU A 67 15.60 5.07 -1.10
C LEU A 67 16.50 6.15 -0.50
N SER A 68 16.34 7.41 -0.95
CA SER A 68 16.95 8.58 -0.32
C SER A 68 15.87 9.55 0.18
N CYS A 69 16.14 10.23 1.29
CA CYS A 69 15.27 11.32 1.74
C CYS A 69 15.65 12.62 1.00
N GLU A 70 14.74 13.60 0.99
CA GLU A 70 14.90 14.90 0.31
C GLU A 70 16.17 15.71 0.68
N ARG A 71 16.87 15.30 1.74
CA ARG A 71 18.12 15.93 2.21
C ARG A 71 19.37 15.38 1.52
N HIS A 72 19.27 14.26 0.80
CA HIS A 72 20.39 13.59 0.15
C HIS A 72 20.08 13.37 -1.32
N SER A 73 21.10 13.53 -2.17
CA SER A 73 20.98 13.22 -3.60
C SER A 73 21.00 11.70 -3.82
N PRO A 74 20.23 11.18 -4.80
CA PRO A 74 20.43 9.82 -5.30
C PRO A 74 21.86 9.52 -5.77
N ASP A 75 22.66 10.53 -6.06
CA ASP A 75 24.09 10.39 -6.41
C ASP A 75 24.96 9.95 -5.21
N GLU A 76 24.47 10.12 -3.98
CA GLU A 76 25.15 9.65 -2.77
C GLU A 76 24.95 8.15 -2.53
N LEU A 77 24.08 7.52 -3.34
CA LEU A 77 23.82 6.08 -3.30
C LEU A 77 24.82 5.33 -4.18
N PRO A 78 25.10 4.05 -3.90
CA PRO A 78 26.00 3.24 -4.72
C PRO A 78 25.64 3.30 -6.21
N GLU A 79 26.62 3.32 -7.12
CA GLU A 79 26.36 3.34 -8.57
C GLU A 79 25.58 2.09 -9.02
N PRO A 80 24.73 2.21 -10.07
CA PRO A 80 24.03 1.07 -10.64
C PRO A 80 25.01 0.01 -11.13
N ALA A 81 24.64 -1.26 -10.98
CA ALA A 81 25.46 -2.37 -11.49
C ALA A 81 25.64 -2.27 -13.02
N LEU A 82 26.77 -2.82 -13.52
CA LEU A 82 27.10 -2.79 -14.95
C LEU A 82 25.93 -3.31 -15.81
N GLY A 83 25.49 -2.48 -16.76
CA GLY A 83 24.38 -2.80 -17.66
C GLY A 83 22.99 -2.44 -17.14
N LEU A 84 22.89 -1.80 -15.96
CA LEU A 84 21.65 -1.18 -15.47
C LEU A 84 21.73 0.34 -15.62
N ALA A 85 20.60 0.96 -15.95
CA ALA A 85 20.38 2.39 -15.92
C ALA A 85 19.62 2.77 -14.65
N ARG A 86 20.04 3.88 -14.03
CA ARG A 86 19.37 4.45 -12.87
C ARG A 86 18.15 5.24 -13.31
N ARG A 87 17.01 4.97 -12.68
CA ARG A 87 15.80 5.78 -12.78
C ARG A 87 15.37 6.30 -11.42
N GLU A 88 15.24 7.62 -11.32
CA GLU A 88 14.68 8.29 -10.15
C GLU A 88 13.15 8.35 -10.23
N VAL A 89 12.51 8.21 -9.07
CA VAL A 89 11.07 8.16 -8.93
C VAL A 89 10.67 9.07 -7.78
N ASP A 90 10.07 10.20 -8.13
CA ASP A 90 9.55 11.17 -7.16
C ASP A 90 8.20 10.74 -6.56
N GLY A 91 7.78 11.45 -5.51
CA GLY A 91 6.46 11.27 -4.90
C GLY A 91 6.33 9.99 -4.06
N ILE A 92 7.46 9.51 -3.54
CA ILE A 92 7.54 8.40 -2.59
C ILE A 92 7.44 8.98 -1.18
N GLY A 93 6.47 8.50 -0.41
CA GLY A 93 6.15 9.09 0.89
C GLY A 93 5.89 10.60 0.82
N SER A 94 6.27 11.32 1.88
CA SER A 94 6.23 12.79 1.90
C SER A 94 7.58 13.42 1.55
N ARG A 95 8.68 12.71 1.78
CA ARG A 95 10.05 13.26 1.71
C ARG A 95 11.06 12.29 1.10
N PHE A 96 10.64 11.34 0.28
CA PHE A 96 11.52 10.34 -0.31
C PHE A 96 11.55 10.41 -1.84
N VAL A 97 12.73 10.11 -2.37
CA VAL A 97 12.98 9.79 -3.77
C VAL A 97 13.34 8.31 -3.83
N GLY A 98 12.65 7.57 -4.70
CA GLY A 98 12.96 6.17 -4.98
C GLY A 98 13.93 6.05 -6.13
N VAL A 99 14.85 5.09 -6.03
CA VAL A 99 15.77 4.73 -7.12
C VAL A 99 15.46 3.32 -7.56
N ALA A 100 15.25 3.14 -8.86
CA ALA A 100 15.11 1.83 -9.50
C ALA A 100 16.23 1.67 -10.53
N ASP A 101 17.13 0.71 -10.29
CA ASP A 101 18.16 0.34 -11.26
C ASP A 101 17.59 -0.76 -12.16
N GLU A 102 17.29 -0.42 -13.41
CA GLU A 102 16.61 -1.29 -14.38
C GLU A 102 17.49 -1.49 -15.63
N ARG A 103 17.28 -2.56 -16.41
CA ARG A 103 18.02 -2.71 -17.68
C ARG A 103 17.63 -1.60 -18.65
N ALA A 104 18.63 -0.95 -19.24
CA ALA A 104 18.44 0.06 -20.29
C ALA A 104 17.79 -0.52 -21.56
#